data_AF-A0A5J4QXN6-F1
#
_entry.id   AF-A0A5J4QXN6-F1
#
_cell.length_a   1.000
_cell.length_b   1.000
_cell.length_c   1.000
_cell.angle_alpha   90.00
_cell.angle_beta   90.00
_cell.angle_gamma   90.00
#
_symmetry.space_group_name_H-M   'P 1'
#
loop_
_entity.id
_entity.type
_entity.pdbx_description
1 polymer ?
#
loop_
_entity_poly.entity_id
_entity_poly.type
_entity_poly.pdbx_seq_one_letter_code
_entity_poly.pdbx_strand_id
1 'polypeptide(L)' 'METNLLTKQRVLQVLNNLPEEFTTERLEYECYLINSIERELQDVKAGRVLTVEEGKKRIDEITSGGTRF' A
#
# COMPACT_ATOMS: atom_id res chain seq x y z
N MET A 1 13.12 -1.32 2.64
CA MET A 1 11.75 -0.79 2.76
C MET A 1 11.72 0.51 1.99
N GLU A 2 10.91 0.56 0.94
CA GLU A 2 10.66 1.80 0.21
C GLU A 2 9.95 2.76 1.18
N THR A 3 10.51 3.95 1.39
CA THR A 3 9.89 4.95 2.28
C THR A 3 8.66 5.51 1.57
N ASN A 4 7.46 5.01 1.92
CA ASN A 4 6.23 5.57 1.40
C ASN A 4 6.02 6.96 2.01
N LEU A 5 6.27 7.99 1.21
CA LEU A 5 6.06 9.38 1.62
C LEU A 5 4.57 9.66 1.74
N LEU A 6 4.14 10.02 2.94
CA LEU A 6 2.77 10.46 3.21
C LEU A 6 2.58 11.88 2.71
N THR A 7 1.53 12.13 1.92
CA THR A 7 1.13 13.49 1.58
C THR A 7 0.16 14.03 2.62
N LYS A 8 0.26 15.32 2.96
CA LYS A 8 -0.66 15.98 3.88
C LYS A 8 -2.13 15.77 3.48
N GLN A 9 -2.42 15.84 2.18
CA GLN A 9 -3.77 15.63 1.66
C GLN A 9 -4.28 14.21 1.91
N ARG A 10 -3.42 13.20 1.72
CA ARG A 10 -3.80 11.81 1.97
C ARG A 10 -4.06 11.57 3.45
N VAL A 11 -3.21 12.10 4.32
CA VAL A 11 -3.39 11.98 5.77
C VAL A 11 -4.75 12.56 6.17
N LEU A 12 -5.12 13.74 5.66
CA LEU A 12 -6.42 14.34 5.92
C LEU A 12 -7.61 13.48 5.44
N GLN A 13 -7.48 12.83 4.28
CA GLN A 13 -8.51 11.91 3.78
C GLN A 13 -8.68 10.68 4.68
N VAL A 14 -7.56 10.11 5.15
CA VAL A 14 -7.58 8.95 6.04
C VAL A 14 -8.18 9.29 7.40
N LEU A 15 -7.81 10.44 7.97
CA LEU A 15 -8.31 10.91 9.26
C LEU A 15 -9.84 11.02 9.31
N ASN A 16 -10.49 11.39 8.21
CA ASN A 16 -11.96 11.47 8.14
C ASN A 16 -12.68 10.12 8.35
N ASN A 17 -11.98 9.00 8.16
CA ASN A 17 -12.54 7.65 8.26
C ASN A 17 -12.02 6.89 9.48
N LEU A 18 -11.07 7.47 10.23
CA LEU A 18 -10.56 6.86 11.44
C LEU A 18 -11.49 7.16 12.63
N PRO A 19 -11.55 6.27 13.63
CA PRO A 19 -12.21 6.56 14.90
C PRO A 19 -11.52 7.75 15.62
N GLU A 20 -12.18 8.32 16.62
CA GLU A 20 -11.64 9.44 17.42
C GLU A 20 -10.26 9.11 18.03
N GLU A 21 -10.08 7.87 18.47
CA GLU A 21 -8.81 7.34 18.98
C GLU A 21 -8.28 6.25 18.06
N PHE A 22 -7.04 6.41 17.60
CA PHE A 22 -6.35 5.45 16.75
C PHE A 22 -4.85 5.47 17.04
N THR A 23 -4.15 4.42 16.66
CA THR A 23 -2.70 4.35 16.81
C THR A 23 -1.97 4.92 15.61
N THR A 24 -0.72 5.34 15.82
CA THR A 24 0.17 5.79 14.74
C THR A 24 0.34 4.74 13.65
N GLU A 25 0.44 3.46 14.04
CA GLU A 25 0.58 2.33 13.11
C GLU A 25 -0.67 2.17 12.25
N ARG A 26 -1.86 2.41 12.81
CA ARG A 26 -3.11 2.36 12.04
C ARG A 26 -3.15 3.45 10.97
N LEU A 27 -2.77 4.68 11.33
CA LEU A 27 -2.71 5.79 10.37
C LEU A 27 -1.71 5.50 9.25
N GLU A 28 -0.53 5.01 9.58
CA GLU A 28 0.51 4.63 8.61
C GLU A 28 0.00 3.53 7.67
N TYR A 29 -0.59 2.47 8.23
CA TYR A 29 -1.13 1.34 7.47
C TYR A 29 -2.21 1.78 6.48
N GLU A 30 -3.18 2.57 6.92
CA GLU A 30 -4.26 3.05 6.06
C GLU A 30 -3.71 3.92 4.91
N CYS A 31 -2.77 4.81 5.21
CA CYS A 31 -2.15 5.61 4.17
C CYS A 31 -1.36 4.76 3.16
N TYR A 32 -0.61 3.76 3.64
CA TYR A 32 0.12 2.81 2.80
C TYR A 32 -0.83 2.04 1.88
N LEU A 33 -1.94 1.55 2.43
CA LEU A 33 -2.93 0.75 1.71
C LEU A 33 -3.54 1.54 0.56
N ILE A 34 -4.03 2.76 0.83
CA ILE A 34 -4.66 3.58 -0.22
C ILE A 34 -3.64 3.96 -1.30
N ASN A 35 -2.40 4.31 -0.92
CA ASN A 35 -1.34 4.59 -1.89
C ASN A 35 -1.01 3.37 -2.77
N SER A 36 -1.02 2.18 -2.19
CA SER A 36 -0.77 0.95 -2.93
C SER A 36 -1.89 0.65 -3.92
N ILE A 37 -3.14 0.80 -3.50
CA ILE A 37 -4.31 0.65 -4.37
C ILE A 37 -4.24 1.64 -5.54
N GLU A 38 -3.97 2.93 -5.28
CA GLU A 38 -3.90 3.93 -6.35
C GLU A 38 -2.79 3.64 -7.35
N ARG A 39 -1.60 3.27 -6.87
CA ARG A 39 -0.48 2.88 -7.74
C ARG A 39 -0.87 1.71 -8.63
N GLU A 40 -1.46 0.67 -8.06
CA GLU A 40 -1.87 -0.53 -8.80
C GLU A 40 -2.99 -0.24 -9.80
N LEU A 41 -3.95 0.62 -9.44
CA LEU A 41 -4.98 1.09 -10.39
C LEU A 41 -4.35 1.86 -11.57
N GLN A 42 -3.29 2.63 -11.34
CA GLN A 42 -2.55 3.28 -12.42
C GLN A 42 -1.77 2.28 -13.27
N ASP A 43 -1.20 1.24 -12.66
CA ASP A 43 -0.54 0.16 -13.39
C ASP A 43 -1.50 -0.54 -14.35
N VAL A 44 -2.71 -0.87 -13.87
CA VAL A 44 -3.78 -1.47 -14.68
C VAL A 44 -4.18 -0.53 -15.82
N LYS A 45 -4.41 0.76 -15.54
CA LYS A 45 -4.77 1.76 -16.56
C LYS A 45 -3.69 1.92 -17.63
N ALA A 46 -2.42 1.84 -17.24
CA ALA A 46 -1.28 1.93 -18.15
C ALA A 46 -1.03 0.63 -18.93
N GLY A 47 -1.81 -0.43 -18.71
CA GLY A 47 -1.62 -1.73 -19.36
C GLY A 47 -0.32 -2.42 -18.93
N ARG A 48 0.22 -2.09 -17.75
CA ARG A 48 1.41 -2.76 -17.22
C ARG A 48 1.02 -4.19 -16.84
N VAL A 49 1.74 -5.15 -17.40
CA VAL A 49 1.58 -6.58 -17.13
C VAL A 49 2.88 -7.14 -16.59
N LEU A 50 2.79 -8.11 -15.71
CA LEU A 50 3.93 -8.88 -15.24
C LEU A 50 4.00 -10.19 -16.02
N THR A 51 5.22 -10.59 -16.38
CA THR A 51 5.50 -11.96 -16.81
C THR A 51 5.27 -12.94 -15.65
N VAL A 52 5.18 -14.24 -15.98
CA VAL A 52 4.97 -15.29 -14.99
C VAL A 52 6.13 -15.34 -13.99
N GLU A 53 7.37 -15.17 -14.44
CA GLU A 53 8.56 -15.13 -13.59
C GLU A 53 8.56 -13.92 -12.65
N GLU A 54 8.20 -12.73 -13.14
CA GLU A 54 8.09 -11.52 -12.31
C GLU A 54 6.96 -11.65 -11.28
N GLY A 55 5.84 -12.25 -11.66
CA GLY A 55 4.73 -12.55 -10.75
C GLY A 55 5.15 -13.49 -9.63
N LYS A 56 5.86 -14.57 -9.95
CA LYS A 56 6.40 -15.52 -8.95
C LYS A 56 7.33 -14.84 -7.96
N LYS A 57 8.29 -14.06 -8.46
CA LYS A 57 9.23 -13.32 -7.61
C LYS A 57 8.51 -12.39 -6.63
N ARG A 58 7.48 -11.68 -7.09
CA ARG A 58 6.71 -10.76 -6.23
C ARG A 58 5.89 -11.50 -5.17
N ILE A 59 5.32 -12.66 -5.51
CA ILE A 59 4.64 -13.54 -4.54
C ILE A 59 5.63 -14.07 -3.50
N ASP A 60 6.81 -14.50 -3.92
CA ASP A 60 7.86 -14.99 -3.03
C ASP A 60 8.34 -13.89 -2.08
N GLU A 61 8.48 -12.64 -2.54
CA GLU A 61 8.82 -11.48 -1.68
C GLU A 61 7.75 -11.21 -0.62
N ILE A 62 6.47 -11.33 -0.97
CA ILE A 62 5.34 -11.15 -0.04
C ILE A 62 5.27 -12.30 0.99
N THR A 63 5.48 -13.53 0.55
CA THR A 63 5.34 -14.73 1.39
C THR A 63 6.57 -15.03 2.24
N SER A 64 7.77 -14.71 1.74
CA SER A 64 9.04 -14.91 2.45
C SER A 64 9.33 -13.81 3.48
N GLY A 65 8.70 -12.64 3.32
CA GLY A 65 8.82 -11.52 4.25
C GLY A 65 8.11 -11.71 5.59
N GLY A 66 7.37 -12.80 5.76
CA GLY A 66 6.54 -13.05 6.94
C GLY A 66 5.46 -11.99 7.04
N THR A 67 4.28 -12.28 6.48
CA THR A 67 3.08 -11.51 6.75
C THR A 67 2.85 -11.47 8.27
N ARG A 68 3.32 -10.41 8.92
CA ARG A 68 2.82 -9.99 10.23
C ARG A 68 1.44 -9.39 9.95
N PHE A 69 0.45 -10.28 9.94
CA PHE A 69 -0.92 -9.89 10.27
C PHE A 69 -0.96 -9.36 11.71
#